data_AF-A0A6L7W6D5-F1
#
_entry.id   AF-A0A6L7W6D5-F1
#
_cell.length_a   1.000
_cell.length_b   1.000
_cell.length_c   1.000
_cell.angle_alpha   90.00
_cell.angle_beta   90.00
_cell.angle_gamma   90.00
#
_symmetry.space_group_name_H-M   'P 1'
#
loop_
_entity.id
_entity.type
_entity.pdbx_description
1 polymer ?
#
loop_
_entity_poly.entity_id
_entity_poly.type
_entity_poly.pdbx_seq_one_letter_code
_entity_poly.pdbx_strand_id
1 'polypeptide(L)'
;MRLYLLLLVLIIGCDSAKVHQVGEAVPTNRATRIKEILDRPAAFLEQRVVLSGRAGQVCQHMGCWFVLQDNTQHILIDLEQGRTITVPRNISGDSLRVVGIVKRIGGDLRLMGKGVEIHRKRAKIWSFFNL
;
A
#
# COMPACT_ATOMS: atom_id res chain seq x y z
N MET A 1 -7.58 45.62 31.14
CA MET A 1 -7.10 44.22 31.36
C MET A 1 -7.78 43.26 30.38
N ARG A 2 -7.58 43.45 29.07
CA ARG A 2 -8.33 42.77 27.97
C ARG A 2 -7.43 42.11 26.91
N LEU A 3 -6.14 41.88 27.21
CA LEU A 3 -5.13 41.57 26.17
C LEU A 3 -4.42 40.21 26.31
N TYR A 4 -4.80 39.35 27.26
CA TYR A 4 -4.15 38.04 27.44
C TYR A 4 -4.91 36.85 26.82
N LEU A 5 -6.06 37.09 26.17
CA LEU A 5 -6.90 36.01 25.63
C LEU A 5 -6.53 35.55 24.20
N LEU A 6 -5.51 36.15 23.58
CA LEU A 6 -5.18 35.91 22.15
C LEU A 6 -3.87 35.15 21.90
N LEU A 7 -3.10 34.77 22.95
CA LEU A 7 -1.76 34.20 22.76
C LEU A 7 -1.69 32.66 22.73
N LEU A 8 -2.83 31.95 22.75
CA LEU A 8 -2.88 30.48 22.93
C LEU A 8 -3.29 29.69 21.67
N VAL A 9 -3.23 30.30 20.48
CA VAL A 9 -3.69 29.69 19.22
C VAL A 9 -2.54 29.61 18.21
N LEU A 10 -1.55 28.75 18.45
CA LEU A 10 -0.56 28.39 17.42
C LEU A 10 0.18 27.09 17.72
N ILE A 11 -0.58 26.01 17.96
CA ILE A 11 -0.04 24.64 17.83
C ILE A 11 -0.67 24.01 16.59
N ILE A 12 -0.21 24.46 15.41
CA ILE A 12 -0.56 23.83 14.13
C ILE A 12 0.14 22.47 14.12
N GLY A 13 -0.60 21.42 14.46
CA GLY A 13 -0.13 20.04 14.41
C GLY A 13 0.27 19.67 12.99
N CYS A 14 1.57 19.40 12.78
CA CYS A 14 2.07 18.80 11.56
C CYS A 14 1.64 17.32 11.55
N ASP A 15 0.59 16.99 10.80
CA ASP A 15 0.11 15.60 10.67
C ASP A 15 1.01 14.86 9.66
N SER A 16 2.13 14.31 10.13
CA SER A 16 2.96 13.42 9.31
C SER A 16 2.21 12.11 9.06
N ALA A 17 1.88 11.86 7.80
CA ALA A 17 1.39 10.56 7.34
C ALA A 17 2.46 9.50 7.68
N LYS A 18 2.15 8.57 8.59
CA LYS A 18 3.05 7.48 8.93
C LYS A 18 3.06 6.48 7.78
N VAL A 19 4.19 6.38 7.10
CA VAL A 19 4.49 5.30 6.16
C VAL A 19 4.92 4.08 6.97
N HIS A 20 4.26 2.95 6.74
CA HIS A 20 4.62 1.68 7.37
C HIS A 20 5.21 0.74 6.31
N GLN A 21 6.50 0.43 6.47
CA GLN A 21 7.27 -0.44 5.58
C GLN A 21 7.26 -1.89 6.10
N VAL A 22 7.08 -2.86 5.20
CA VAL A 22 7.23 -4.28 5.48
C VAL A 22 8.10 -4.91 4.39
N GLY A 23 9.10 -5.70 4.77
CA GLY A 23 10.00 -6.36 3.83
C GLY A 23 11.06 -5.43 3.25
N GLU A 24 11.41 -5.68 2.00
CA GLU A 24 12.42 -4.89 1.30
C GLU A 24 12.02 -3.42 1.13
N ALA A 25 13.02 -2.55 0.98
CA ALA A 25 12.80 -1.15 0.64
C ALA A 25 12.08 -1.06 -0.72
N VAL A 26 10.97 -0.33 -0.78
CA VAL A 26 10.23 -0.11 -2.03
C VAL A 26 10.89 1.09 -2.72
N PRO A 27 11.55 0.92 -3.88
CA PRO A 27 12.23 2.02 -4.55
C PRO A 27 11.27 3.17 -4.84
N THR A 28 11.71 4.41 -4.81
CA THR A 28 10.87 5.61 -5.09
C THR A 28 10.67 5.88 -6.58
N ASN A 29 11.08 4.95 -7.45
CA ASN A 29 10.95 5.07 -8.89
C ASN A 29 9.47 5.03 -9.34
N ARG A 30 9.27 5.32 -10.63
CA ARG A 30 7.96 5.29 -11.27
C ARG A 30 7.34 3.90 -11.16
N ALA A 31 6.12 3.83 -10.66
CA ALA A 31 5.34 2.60 -10.62
C ALA A 31 4.87 2.21 -12.03
N THR A 32 4.96 0.91 -12.33
CA THR A 32 4.38 0.26 -13.50
C THR A 32 2.85 0.16 -13.32
N ARG A 33 2.09 0.48 -14.36
CA ARG A 33 0.62 0.29 -14.34
C ARG A 33 0.28 -1.18 -14.44
N ILE A 34 -0.72 -1.64 -13.70
CA ILE A 34 -1.13 -3.04 -13.67
C ILE A 34 -1.57 -3.50 -15.07
N LYS A 35 -2.33 -2.67 -15.79
CA LYS A 35 -2.73 -2.96 -17.17
C LYS A 35 -1.56 -3.25 -18.11
N GLU A 36 -0.42 -2.57 -17.95
CA GLU A 36 0.73 -2.81 -18.83
C GLU A 36 1.30 -4.23 -18.67
N ILE A 37 1.28 -4.75 -17.44
CA ILE A 37 1.71 -6.12 -17.13
C ILE A 37 0.73 -7.14 -17.72
N LEU A 38 -0.58 -6.86 -17.61
CA LEU A 38 -1.63 -7.75 -18.09
C LEU A 38 -1.73 -7.77 -19.62
N ASP A 39 -1.55 -6.63 -20.28
CA ASP A 39 -1.59 -6.52 -21.75
C ASP A 39 -0.31 -7.07 -22.41
N ARG A 40 0.85 -6.97 -21.75
CA ARG A 40 2.15 -7.38 -22.31
C ARG A 40 2.93 -8.30 -21.38
N PRO A 41 2.36 -9.46 -20.99
CA PRO A 41 2.92 -10.34 -19.96
C PRO A 41 4.38 -10.74 -20.25
N ALA A 42 4.71 -11.05 -21.50
CA ALA A 42 6.05 -11.48 -21.91
C ALA A 42 7.15 -10.45 -21.59
N ALA A 43 6.83 -9.15 -21.59
CA ALA A 43 7.80 -8.09 -21.27
C ALA A 43 8.08 -7.96 -19.78
N PHE A 44 7.22 -8.53 -18.92
CA PHE A 44 7.29 -8.36 -17.47
C PHE A 44 7.51 -9.65 -16.71
N LEU A 45 7.28 -10.83 -17.30
CA LEU A 45 7.59 -12.11 -16.67
C LEU A 45 9.04 -12.13 -16.18
N GLU A 46 9.22 -12.59 -14.94
CA GLU A 46 10.52 -12.63 -14.24
C GLU A 46 11.14 -11.26 -13.95
N GLN A 47 10.49 -10.16 -14.36
CA GLN A 47 10.98 -8.82 -14.11
C GLN A 47 10.57 -8.33 -12.72
N ARG A 48 11.47 -7.56 -12.13
CA ARG A 48 11.24 -6.83 -10.90
C ARG A 48 10.56 -5.50 -11.20
N VAL A 49 9.39 -5.28 -10.62
CA VAL A 49 8.57 -4.08 -10.84
C VAL A 49 8.11 -3.46 -9.54
N VAL A 50 7.71 -2.19 -9.61
CA VAL A 50 7.04 -1.48 -8.52
C VAL A 50 5.63 -1.16 -8.96
N LEU A 51 4.64 -1.54 -8.17
CA LEU A 51 3.23 -1.21 -8.38
C LEU A 51 2.76 -0.23 -7.31
N SER A 52 1.77 0.60 -7.66
CA SER A 52 1.11 1.51 -6.73
C SER A 52 -0.38 1.38 -6.91
N GLY A 53 -1.13 1.39 -5.81
CA GLY A 53 -2.58 1.22 -5.86
C GLY A 53 -3.21 1.23 -4.48
N ARG A 54 -4.45 0.76 -4.41
CA ARG A 54 -5.21 0.56 -3.18
C ARG A 54 -5.29 -0.93 -2.87
N ALA A 55 -5.14 -1.30 -1.61
CA ALA A 55 -5.37 -2.68 -1.17
C ALA A 55 -6.87 -3.01 -1.25
N GLY A 56 -7.20 -4.11 -1.93
CA GLY A 56 -8.51 -4.72 -1.96
C GLY A 56 -8.67 -5.77 -0.86
N GLN A 57 -9.07 -6.98 -1.26
CA GLN A 57 -9.17 -8.13 -0.36
C GLN A 57 -7.79 -8.57 0.13
N VAL A 58 -7.72 -9.03 1.38
CA VAL A 58 -6.49 -9.45 2.06
C VAL A 58 -6.73 -10.82 2.70
N CYS A 59 -5.72 -11.69 2.65
CA CYS A 59 -5.67 -12.97 3.37
C CYS A 59 -5.94 -12.77 4.87
N GLN A 60 -7.11 -13.17 5.35
CA GLN A 60 -7.51 -12.98 6.76
C GLN A 60 -6.86 -13.98 7.73
N HIS A 61 -6.17 -15.01 7.23
CA HIS A 61 -5.38 -15.89 8.08
C HIS A 61 -4.20 -15.12 8.70
N MET A 62 -3.28 -14.65 7.87
CA MET A 62 -2.03 -14.01 8.32
C MET A 62 -1.55 -12.87 7.43
N GLY A 63 -2.37 -12.36 6.50
CA GLY A 63 -1.92 -11.35 5.54
C GLY A 63 -0.87 -11.91 4.56
N CYS A 64 -1.10 -13.15 4.11
CA CYS A 64 -0.22 -13.92 3.24
C CYS A 64 -0.35 -13.60 1.74
N TRP A 65 -1.39 -12.88 1.35
CA TRP A 65 -1.64 -12.36 0.00
C TRP A 65 -2.65 -11.22 0.11
N PHE A 66 -2.71 -10.36 -0.92
CA PHE A 66 -3.75 -9.35 -1.07
C PHE A 66 -3.94 -8.97 -2.54
N VAL A 67 -5.11 -8.41 -2.87
CA VAL A 67 -5.36 -7.82 -4.19
C VAL A 67 -4.90 -6.37 -4.18
N LEU A 68 -4.08 -5.97 -5.14
CA LEU A 68 -3.74 -4.56 -5.38
C LEU A 68 -4.54 -4.06 -6.58
N GLN A 69 -5.16 -2.89 -6.44
CA GLN A 69 -5.98 -2.27 -7.49
C GLN A 69 -5.43 -0.88 -7.80
N ASP A 70 -5.10 -0.61 -9.06
CA ASP A 70 -4.85 0.75 -9.53
C ASP A 70 -6.10 1.29 -10.24
N ASN A 71 -5.97 2.42 -10.93
CA ASN A 71 -7.09 3.00 -11.70
C ASN A 71 -7.39 2.25 -13.01
N THR A 72 -6.58 1.26 -13.38
CA THR A 72 -6.70 0.51 -14.63
C THR A 72 -7.28 -0.88 -14.37
N GLN A 73 -6.67 -1.67 -13.49
CA GLN A 73 -6.99 -3.07 -13.24
C GLN A 73 -6.52 -3.49 -11.83
N HIS A 74 -6.59 -4.79 -11.55
CA HIS A 74 -6.14 -5.38 -10.30
C HIS A 74 -5.20 -6.56 -10.56
N ILE A 75 -4.35 -6.87 -9.59
CA ILE A 75 -3.46 -8.02 -9.61
C ILE A 75 -3.32 -8.61 -8.21
N LEU A 76 -3.17 -9.93 -8.12
CA LEU A 76 -2.89 -10.62 -6.86
C LEU A 76 -1.42 -10.42 -6.49
N ILE A 77 -1.18 -9.92 -5.29
CA ILE A 77 0.12 -9.87 -4.63
C ILE A 77 0.22 -11.12 -3.76
N ASP A 78 1.08 -12.05 -4.15
CA ASP A 78 1.36 -13.28 -3.42
C ASP A 78 2.61 -13.07 -2.56
N LEU A 79 2.50 -13.33 -1.26
CA LEU A 79 3.60 -13.20 -0.30
C LEU A 79 4.14 -14.57 0.11
N GLU A 80 3.97 -15.57 -0.76
CA GLU A 80 4.47 -16.93 -0.62
C GLU A 80 3.95 -17.60 0.65
N GLN A 81 2.63 -17.53 0.88
CA GLN A 81 2.00 -18.04 2.10
C GLN A 81 2.56 -17.39 3.40
N GLY A 82 3.05 -16.16 3.30
CA GLY A 82 3.66 -15.45 4.42
C GLY A 82 5.13 -15.78 4.67
N ARG A 83 5.78 -16.60 3.82
CA ARG A 83 7.19 -16.96 3.93
C ARG A 83 8.13 -15.81 3.57
N THR A 84 7.75 -14.97 2.61
CA THR A 84 8.54 -13.78 2.26
C THR A 84 8.26 -12.68 3.29
N ILE A 85 7.01 -12.24 3.39
CA ILE A 85 6.54 -11.22 4.34
C ILE A 85 5.05 -11.43 4.65
N THR A 86 4.56 -10.78 5.71
CA THR A 86 3.14 -10.70 6.02
C THR A 86 2.71 -9.25 6.19
N VAL A 87 1.51 -8.92 5.73
CA VAL A 87 0.96 -7.57 5.90
C VAL A 87 -0.16 -7.54 6.95
N PRO A 88 -0.42 -6.41 7.62
CA PRO A 88 -1.56 -6.30 8.52
C PRO A 88 -2.88 -6.65 7.81
N ARG A 89 -3.75 -7.41 8.46
CA ARG A 89 -5.02 -7.86 7.83
C ARG A 89 -6.02 -6.75 7.53
N ASN A 90 -5.82 -5.58 8.14
CA ASN A 90 -6.69 -4.42 8.05
C ASN A 90 -6.20 -3.34 7.08
N ILE A 91 -5.32 -3.68 6.12
CA ILE A 91 -4.85 -2.73 5.10
C ILE A 91 -5.86 -2.49 3.97
N SER A 92 -7.00 -3.19 3.94
CA SER A 92 -8.02 -2.98 2.92
C SER A 92 -8.44 -1.52 2.88
N GLY A 93 -8.36 -0.91 1.69
CA GLY A 93 -8.63 0.51 1.47
C GLY A 93 -7.41 1.44 1.57
N ASP A 94 -6.30 1.00 2.17
CA ASP A 94 -5.07 1.77 2.27
C ASP A 94 -4.39 1.93 0.90
N SER A 95 -3.70 3.05 0.72
CA SER A 95 -2.83 3.27 -0.44
C SER A 95 -1.50 2.59 -0.22
N LEU A 96 -1.05 1.80 -1.19
CA LEU A 96 0.13 0.95 -1.09
C LEU A 96 1.08 1.17 -2.27
N ARG A 97 2.38 0.97 -2.01
CA ARG A 97 3.38 0.69 -3.05
C ARG A 97 4.01 -0.66 -2.77
N VAL A 98 4.22 -1.46 -3.82
CA VAL A 98 4.70 -2.84 -3.69
C VAL A 98 5.83 -3.07 -4.68
N VAL A 99 6.96 -3.58 -4.20
CA VAL A 99 8.03 -4.10 -5.06
C VAL A 99 7.97 -5.62 -5.10
N GLY A 100 8.13 -6.20 -6.28
CA GLY A 100 8.05 -7.65 -6.43
C GLY A 100 8.45 -8.15 -7.82
N ILE A 101 8.36 -9.46 -8.01
CA ILE A 101 8.69 -10.13 -9.28
C ILE A 101 7.40 -10.64 -9.91
N VAL A 102 7.17 -10.33 -11.19
CA VAL A 102 6.00 -10.85 -11.90
C VAL A 102 6.22 -12.32 -12.24
N LYS A 103 5.25 -13.16 -11.87
CA LYS A 103 5.28 -14.62 -12.10
C LYS A 103 3.97 -15.07 -12.72
N ARG A 104 4.03 -16.18 -13.46
CA ARG A 104 2.84 -16.93 -13.87
C ARG A 104 2.69 -18.17 -13.01
N ILE A 105 1.57 -18.31 -12.32
CA ILE A 105 1.26 -19.48 -11.48
C ILE A 105 -0.14 -19.96 -11.79
N GLY A 106 -0.26 -21.23 -12.18
CA GLY A 106 -1.56 -21.83 -12.50
C GLY A 106 -2.29 -21.12 -13.65
N GLY A 107 -1.55 -20.49 -14.56
CA GLY A 107 -2.10 -19.69 -15.66
C GLY A 107 -2.25 -18.20 -15.35
N ASP A 108 -2.36 -17.82 -14.08
CA ASP A 108 -2.56 -16.43 -13.67
C ASP A 108 -1.25 -15.66 -13.49
N LEU A 109 -1.26 -14.39 -13.87
CA LEU A 109 -0.19 -13.47 -13.51
C LEU A 109 -0.36 -12.98 -12.06
N ARG A 110 0.74 -13.03 -11.32
CA ARG A 110 0.82 -12.58 -9.93
C ARG A 110 2.08 -11.77 -9.74
N LEU A 111 2.07 -10.88 -8.76
CA LEU A 111 3.31 -10.27 -8.26
C LEU A 111 3.73 -11.00 -7.00
N MET A 112 4.93 -11.59 -7.03
CA MET A 112 5.60 -12.08 -5.82
C MET A 112 6.14 -10.89 -5.03
N GLY A 113 5.39 -10.47 -4.01
CA GLY A 113 5.71 -9.27 -3.24
C GLY A 113 6.94 -9.49 -2.36
N LYS A 114 7.94 -8.60 -2.49
CA LYS A 114 9.18 -8.60 -1.72
C LYS A 114 9.25 -7.46 -0.70
N GLY A 115 8.53 -6.36 -0.97
CA GLY A 115 8.39 -5.26 -0.02
C GLY A 115 7.09 -4.50 -0.26
N VAL A 116 6.48 -3.99 0.82
CA VAL A 116 5.22 -3.25 0.82
C VAL A 116 5.39 -1.98 1.65
N GLU A 117 5.02 -0.85 1.06
CA GLU A 117 4.95 0.47 1.69
C GLU A 117 3.47 0.83 1.85
N ILE A 118 3.00 0.94 3.10
CA ILE A 118 1.61 1.21 3.45
C ILE A 118 1.46 2.68 3.85
N HIS A 119 0.63 3.41 3.11
CA HIS A 119 0.28 4.80 3.40
C HIS A 119 -1.11 4.86 4.04
N ARG A 120 -1.17 4.81 5.37
CA ARG A 120 -2.42 4.98 6.11
C ARG A 120 -2.82 6.45 6.15
N LYS A 121 -4.07 6.75 5.78
CA LYS A 121 -4.69 8.01 6.19
C LYS A 121 -5.05 7.89 7.66
N ARG A 122 -4.46 8.75 8.50
CA ARG A 122 -4.81 8.81 9.92
C ARG A 122 -6.31 9.13 10.01
N ALA A 123 -7.07 8.31 10.73
CA ALA A 123 -8.46 8.65 11.04
C ALA A 123 -8.45 9.96 11.84
N LYS A 124 -9.13 11.00 11.33
CA LYS A 124 -9.34 12.25 12.06
C LYS A 124 -10.25 11.99 13.26
N ILE A 125 -9.68 11.50 14.36
CA ILE A 125 -10.39 11.24 15.62
C ILE A 125 -10.83 12.56 16.30
N TRP A 126 -10.26 13.70 15.90
CA TRP A 126 -10.53 15.01 16.49
C TRP A 126 -11.82 15.72 15.99
N SER A 127 -12.64 15.11 15.13
CA SER A 127 -13.89 15.76 14.69
C SER A 127 -15.11 15.47 15.59
N PHE A 128 -14.96 14.66 16.65
CA PHE A 128 -16.07 14.27 17.52
C PHE A 128 -16.16 15.06 18.84
N PHE A 129 -15.20 15.94 19.14
CA PHE A 129 -15.18 16.75 20.37
C PHE A 129 -15.67 18.20 20.19
N ASN A 130 -16.49 18.43 19.16
CA ASN A 130 -17.17 19.71 18.91
C ASN A 130 -18.69 19.50 18.79
N LEU A 131 -19.29 18.85 19.79
CA LEU A 131 -20.72 18.98 20.09
C LEU A 131 -20.90 19.14 21.60
#